data_AF-A0AA37N9M4-F1
#
_entry.id   AF-A0AA37N9M4-F1
#
_cell.length_a   1.000
_cell.length_b   1.000
_cell.length_c   1.000
_cell.angle_alpha   90.00
_cell.angle_beta   90.00
_cell.angle_gamma   90.00
#
_symmetry.space_group_name_H-M   'P 1'
#
loop_
_entity.id
_entity.type
_entity.pdbx_description
1 polymer ?
#
loop_
_entity_poly.entity_id
_entity_poly.type
_entity_poly.pdbx_seq_one_letter_code
_entity_poly.pdbx_strand_id
1 'polypeptide(L)'
;MNIKLRDYQAECINVIQAQSPGAYLVQMATGLGKTVTFANIPRQGRTLILSHREELVRQPLKYFDCPCGIEQGANHASPADEVVSASVQSLARRLDRFSPDEFDLIITDEAHHAAAKSYRRIFDHFQPRLHLGFTATPGRGDKVRLDDVYQDIIFQRDLRWGIQNNYLSDIFCRRVNIGYDLRGVRTSHGDYAPGELAEAMDGTADAIAQAYRELATGATLIFAVSVEQAEEIARRIPGAAVVTGETKNRSAIVGAFTAGKIPCIVNCMVFTEGTDIPRVETVIVARPTQSDTLYTQMVGRGLRPFPGKERLNLIDCVGVTGKASLCTAPSLLGIDLKDIPARNQDGIQGLLFDLPVKAASAADCPESWIKNVQIVDLWAKEQRYRTHNVNWFKMPDGSLVCCLPDRQCLSIPCPDELGRVEYFGQRIPMQKALDKAYQQLREGFPDNQQIWDLDIVNRWGRAPATEKQLAVIRRRCKGFDVSGLTKGQASMILNRLMSDSRAEGGGAS
;
A
#
# COMPACT_ATOMS: atom_id res chain seq x y z
N MET A 1 -6.40 6.33 34.79
CA MET A 1 -5.33 5.33 34.47
C MET A 1 -4.10 6.04 33.91
N ASN A 2 -2.87 5.73 34.37
CA ASN A 2 -1.65 6.38 33.86
C ASN A 2 -1.08 5.60 32.66
N ILE A 3 -1.59 5.87 31.45
CA ILE A 3 -1.10 5.23 30.22
C ILE A 3 0.20 5.90 29.82
N LYS A 4 1.30 5.14 29.81
CA LYS A 4 2.58 5.65 29.30
C LYS A 4 2.52 5.71 27.77
N LEU A 5 2.48 6.93 27.23
CA LEU A 5 2.54 7.18 25.80
C LEU A 5 3.93 6.84 25.24
N ARG A 6 3.97 6.44 23.96
CA ARG A 6 5.20 6.34 23.18
C ARG A 6 5.62 7.73 22.70
N ASP A 7 6.90 7.92 22.42
CA ASP A 7 7.48 9.22 22.11
C ASP A 7 6.77 9.91 20.93
N TYR A 8 6.48 9.18 19.85
CA TYR A 8 5.75 9.73 18.70
C TYR A 8 4.28 10.07 18.99
N GLN A 9 3.66 9.44 19.99
CA GLN A 9 2.30 9.77 20.41
C GLN A 9 2.31 11.09 21.20
N ALA A 10 3.30 11.28 22.07
CA ALA A 10 3.52 12.55 22.76
C ALA A 10 3.89 13.67 21.78
N GLU A 11 4.76 13.39 20.80
CA GLU A 11 5.08 14.31 19.70
C GLU A 11 3.81 14.74 18.94
N CYS A 12 2.97 13.78 18.54
CA CYS A 12 1.71 14.04 17.87
C CYS A 12 0.80 14.97 18.69
N ILE A 13 0.65 14.70 19.99
CA ILE A 13 -0.16 15.53 20.89
C ILE A 13 0.42 16.96 20.99
N ASN A 14 1.74 17.09 21.13
CA ASN A 14 2.38 18.41 21.19
C ASN A 14 2.16 19.20 19.89
N VAL A 15 2.26 18.55 18.73
CA VAL A 15 1.99 19.18 17.43
C VAL A 15 0.53 19.63 17.35
N ILE A 16 -0.43 18.81 17.79
CA ILE A 16 -1.85 19.16 17.84
C ILE A 16 -2.11 20.36 18.75
N GLN A 17 -1.47 20.40 19.93
CA GLN A 17 -1.64 21.49 20.89
C GLN A 17 -1.07 22.82 20.42
N ALA A 18 -0.07 22.79 19.55
CA ALA A 18 0.51 23.99 18.97
C ALA A 18 -0.34 24.59 17.84
N GLN A 19 -1.36 23.88 17.36
CA GLN A 19 -2.20 24.38 16.27
C GLN A 19 -3.19 25.44 16.74
N SER A 20 -3.41 26.43 15.88
CA SER A 20 -4.55 27.35 15.99
C SER A 20 -5.86 26.61 15.75
N PRO A 21 -7.01 27.18 16.18
CA PRO A 21 -8.32 26.60 15.88
C PRO A 21 -8.49 26.29 14.39
N GLY A 22 -9.03 25.11 14.07
CA GLY A 22 -9.10 24.62 12.70
C GLY A 22 -9.33 23.12 12.58
N ALA A 23 -9.32 22.65 11.33
CA ALA A 23 -9.53 21.26 10.97
C ALA A 23 -8.24 20.68 10.39
N TYR A 24 -7.69 19.63 11.00
CA TYR A 24 -6.40 19.05 10.62
C TYR A 24 -6.45 17.53 10.53
N LEU A 25 -5.59 16.97 9.69
CA LEU A 25 -5.46 15.53 9.50
C LEU A 25 -4.19 15.00 10.18
N VAL A 26 -4.34 13.86 10.82
CA VAL A 26 -3.28 13.08 11.46
C VAL A 26 -3.20 11.72 10.78
N GLN A 27 -2.10 11.47 10.07
CA GLN A 27 -1.82 10.18 9.48
C GLN A 27 -1.03 9.31 10.47
N MET A 28 -1.63 8.19 10.87
CA MET A 28 -1.02 7.20 11.75
C MET A 28 -1.40 5.79 11.30
N ALA A 29 -0.41 4.99 10.95
CA ALA A 29 -0.62 3.62 10.50
C ALA A 29 -1.34 2.74 11.54
N THR A 30 -2.07 1.75 11.04
CA THR A 30 -2.70 0.72 11.87
C THR A 30 -1.65 0.03 12.73
N GLY A 31 -1.92 -0.10 14.03
CA GLY A 31 -0.98 -0.68 15.00
C GLY A 31 -0.16 0.37 15.78
N LEU A 32 -0.06 1.62 15.31
CA LEU A 32 0.63 2.70 16.02
C LEU A 32 -0.18 3.34 17.16
N GLY A 33 -1.38 2.84 17.46
CA GLY A 33 -2.16 3.29 18.61
C GLY A 33 -2.88 4.62 18.41
N LYS A 34 -3.55 4.80 17.26
CA LYS A 34 -4.42 5.96 16.97
C LYS A 34 -5.36 6.30 18.14
N THR A 35 -6.15 5.32 18.58
CA THR A 35 -7.14 5.47 19.66
C THR A 35 -6.53 5.92 20.98
N VAL A 36 -5.37 5.36 21.34
CA VAL A 36 -4.64 5.77 22.55
C VAL A 36 -4.17 7.22 22.41
N THR A 37 -3.67 7.60 21.23
CA THR A 37 -3.14 8.95 20.98
C THR A 37 -4.24 9.99 21.11
N PHE A 38 -5.36 9.83 20.42
CA PHE A 38 -6.41 10.84 20.45
C PHE A 38 -7.17 10.89 21.79
N ALA A 39 -7.27 9.76 22.52
CA ALA A 39 -7.90 9.74 23.84
C ALA A 39 -7.08 10.46 24.92
N ASN A 40 -5.79 10.69 24.66
CA ASN A 40 -4.89 11.41 25.56
C ASN A 40 -4.63 12.86 25.13
N ILE A 41 -5.34 13.38 24.11
CA ILE A 41 -5.29 14.80 23.77
C ILE A 41 -5.93 15.59 24.93
N PRO A 42 -5.24 16.61 25.48
CA PRO A 42 -5.82 17.41 26.55
C PRO A 42 -7.08 18.15 26.12
N ARG A 43 -8.12 18.01 26.93
CA ARG A 43 -9.47 18.50 26.66
C ARG A 43 -9.64 19.89 27.29
N GLN A 44 -10.20 20.85 26.55
CA GLN A 44 -10.59 22.17 27.07
C GLN A 44 -12.11 22.34 27.20
N GLY A 45 -12.87 21.35 26.73
CA GLY A 45 -14.32 21.29 26.80
C GLY A 45 -14.81 19.89 26.43
N ARG A 46 -16.10 19.77 26.07
CA ARG A 46 -16.67 18.48 25.65
C ARG A 46 -16.01 18.00 24.36
N THR A 47 -15.80 16.70 24.26
CA THR A 47 -15.18 16.06 23.09
C THR A 47 -16.18 15.14 22.41
N LEU A 48 -16.30 15.25 21.09
CA LEU A 48 -17.07 14.34 20.25
C LEU A 48 -16.12 13.42 19.49
N ILE A 49 -16.35 12.11 19.57
CA ILE A 49 -15.62 11.09 18.80
C ILE A 49 -16.59 10.49 17.78
N LEU A 50 -16.22 10.56 16.50
CA LEU A 50 -17.00 10.05 15.38
C LEU A 50 -16.38 8.77 14.85
N SER A 51 -17.21 7.73 14.78
CA SER A 51 -16.87 6.41 14.23
C SER A 51 -17.96 5.95 13.25
N HIS A 52 -17.58 5.25 12.18
CA HIS A 52 -18.52 4.67 11.21
C HIS A 52 -19.00 3.26 11.59
N ARG A 53 -18.25 2.53 12.43
CA ARG A 53 -18.62 1.18 12.90
C ARG A 53 -19.01 1.14 14.36
N GLU A 54 -19.90 0.21 14.70
CA GLU A 54 -20.43 0.05 16.05
C GLU A 54 -19.37 -0.29 17.08
N GLU A 55 -18.45 -1.19 16.74
CA GLU A 55 -17.39 -1.64 17.62
C GLU A 55 -16.40 -0.52 17.96
N LEU A 56 -16.20 0.41 17.02
CA LEU A 56 -15.33 1.58 17.17
C LEU A 56 -15.95 2.69 18.03
N VAL A 57 -17.27 2.69 18.26
CA VAL A 57 -17.90 3.69 19.13
C VAL A 57 -17.54 3.42 20.60
N ARG A 58 -17.53 2.16 21.02
CA ARG A 58 -17.30 1.81 22.44
C ARG A 58 -15.82 1.74 22.81
N GLN A 59 -14.97 1.35 21.87
CA GLN A 59 -13.55 1.09 22.12
C GLN A 59 -12.77 2.27 22.73
N PRO A 60 -12.94 3.53 22.29
CA PRO A 60 -12.18 4.65 22.82
C PRO A 60 -12.48 4.95 24.29
N LEU A 61 -13.71 4.64 24.75
CA LEU A 61 -14.20 5.03 26.07
C LEU A 61 -13.39 4.44 27.22
N LYS A 62 -12.76 3.28 27.03
CA LYS A 62 -11.90 2.65 28.05
C LYS A 62 -10.63 3.45 28.38
N TYR A 63 -10.29 4.43 27.55
CA TYR A 63 -9.11 5.28 27.72
C TYR A 63 -9.41 6.60 28.43
N PHE A 64 -10.68 6.89 28.71
CA PHE A 64 -11.11 8.11 29.40
C PHE A 64 -11.43 7.83 30.86
N ASP A 65 -11.06 8.76 31.72
CA ASP A 65 -11.27 8.72 33.17
C ASP A 65 -12.29 9.78 33.60
N CYS A 66 -13.33 9.96 32.78
CA CYS A 66 -14.37 10.98 32.93
C CYS A 66 -15.74 10.45 32.47
N PRO A 67 -16.85 11.14 32.77
CA PRO A 67 -18.17 10.78 32.25
C PRO A 67 -18.17 10.68 30.72
N CYS A 68 -18.62 9.53 30.21
CA CYS A 68 -18.61 9.21 28.79
C CYS A 68 -20.00 8.74 28.34
N GLY A 69 -20.47 9.32 27.23
CA GLY A 69 -21.75 9.01 26.61
C GLY A 69 -21.60 8.28 25.28
N ILE A 70 -22.61 7.49 24.93
CA ILE A 70 -22.71 6.82 23.62
C ILE A 70 -23.93 7.35 22.88
N GLU A 71 -23.71 7.86 21.66
CA GLU A 71 -24.78 8.29 20.76
C GLU A 71 -24.90 7.33 19.57
N GLN A 72 -25.70 6.27 19.76
CA GLN A 72 -25.80 5.18 18.78
C GLN A 72 -27.05 4.33 18.98
N GLY A 73 -27.84 4.14 17.91
CA GLY A 73 -29.00 3.23 17.96
C GLY A 73 -29.96 3.66 19.06
N ALA A 74 -30.37 2.78 19.96
CA ALA A 74 -31.22 3.16 21.09
C ALA A 74 -30.48 3.95 22.21
N ASN A 75 -29.16 4.08 22.14
CA ASN A 75 -28.38 4.81 23.15
C ASN A 75 -28.37 6.31 22.86
N HIS A 76 -28.37 7.08 23.94
CA HIS A 76 -28.36 8.53 23.94
C HIS A 76 -27.34 9.04 24.95
N ALA A 77 -26.46 9.94 24.53
CA ALA A 77 -25.56 10.63 25.44
C ALA A 77 -26.32 11.62 26.33
N SER A 78 -25.83 11.78 27.56
CA SER A 78 -26.30 12.73 28.56
C SER A 78 -25.62 14.10 28.39
N PRO A 79 -26.28 15.20 28.79
CA PRO A 79 -25.64 16.51 28.87
C PRO A 79 -24.43 16.54 29.83
N ALA A 80 -24.38 15.65 30.82
CA ALA A 80 -23.27 15.55 31.77
C ALA A 80 -22.03 14.83 31.21
N ASP A 81 -22.13 14.21 30.03
CA ASP A 81 -21.01 13.47 29.43
C ASP A 81 -19.98 14.42 28.82
N GLU A 82 -18.77 14.42 29.37
CA GLU A 82 -17.65 15.22 28.87
C GLU A 82 -17.10 14.67 27.55
N VAL A 83 -17.24 13.37 27.32
CA VAL A 83 -16.84 12.72 26.06
C VAL A 83 -18.04 11.99 25.49
N VAL A 84 -18.43 12.36 24.28
CA VAL A 84 -19.50 11.69 23.54
C VAL A 84 -18.88 10.91 22.40
N SER A 85 -19.04 9.58 22.43
CA SER A 85 -18.66 8.73 21.29
C SER A 85 -19.90 8.37 20.49
N ALA A 86 -19.88 8.64 19.19
CA ALA A 86 -21.06 8.62 18.35
C ALA A 86 -20.85 7.84 17.06
N SER A 87 -21.87 7.10 16.65
CA SER A 87 -21.94 6.62 15.26
C SER A 87 -22.35 7.76 14.34
N VAL A 88 -21.65 7.93 13.22
CA VAL A 88 -21.93 8.97 12.21
C VAL A 88 -23.39 8.91 11.73
N GLN A 89 -23.91 7.69 11.53
CA GLN A 89 -25.28 7.49 11.04
C GLN A 89 -26.35 7.93 12.05
N SER A 90 -26.13 7.71 13.35
CA SER A 90 -27.09 8.10 14.38
C SER A 90 -26.99 9.61 14.65
N LEU A 91 -25.78 10.14 14.77
CA LEU A 91 -25.57 11.55 15.07
C LEU A 91 -26.09 12.47 13.96
N ALA A 92 -25.85 12.13 12.69
CA ALA A 92 -26.34 12.92 11.55
C ALA A 92 -27.88 13.07 11.51
N ARG A 93 -28.63 12.24 12.25
CA ARG A 93 -30.08 12.29 12.38
C ARG A 93 -30.56 12.96 13.68
N ARG A 94 -29.65 13.35 14.57
CA ARG A 94 -29.91 13.83 15.93
C ARG A 94 -29.14 15.11 16.28
N LEU A 95 -28.73 15.85 15.26
CA LEU A 95 -27.92 17.07 15.42
C LEU A 95 -28.62 18.13 16.26
N ASP A 96 -29.95 18.18 16.19
CA ASP A 96 -30.84 19.05 16.96
C ASP A 96 -30.75 18.85 18.49
N ARG A 97 -30.20 17.71 18.96
CA ARG A 97 -29.96 17.46 20.38
C ARG A 97 -28.75 18.19 20.95
N PHE A 98 -27.88 18.73 20.10
CA PHE A 98 -26.61 19.33 20.49
C PHE A 98 -26.51 20.73 19.90
N SER A 99 -26.06 21.72 20.68
CA SER A 99 -25.82 23.04 20.12
C SER A 99 -24.62 23.03 19.15
N PRO A 100 -24.55 23.97 18.18
CA PRO A 100 -23.41 24.08 17.27
C PRO A 100 -22.05 24.21 17.98
N ASP A 101 -22.01 24.85 19.13
CA ASP A 101 -20.84 25.16 19.96
C ASP A 101 -20.62 24.16 21.11
N GLU A 102 -21.38 23.07 21.15
CA GLU A 102 -21.39 22.10 22.26
C GLU A 102 -20.03 21.42 22.49
N PHE A 103 -19.26 21.19 21.42
CA PHE A 103 -18.01 20.43 21.45
C PHE A 103 -16.81 21.32 21.14
N ASP A 104 -15.84 21.37 22.04
CA ASP A 104 -14.54 22.05 21.81
C ASP A 104 -13.67 21.27 20.83
N LEU A 105 -13.75 19.94 20.89
CA LEU A 105 -12.94 19.02 20.11
C LEU A 105 -13.81 17.98 19.41
N ILE A 106 -13.67 17.87 18.08
CA ILE A 106 -14.22 16.76 17.30
C ILE A 106 -13.07 15.89 16.81
N ILE A 107 -13.14 14.59 17.09
CA ILE A 107 -12.22 13.58 16.59
C ILE A 107 -12.99 12.71 15.60
N THR A 108 -12.45 12.55 14.40
CA THR A 108 -12.99 11.65 13.37
C THR A 108 -12.03 10.48 13.15
N ASP A 109 -12.37 9.28 13.59
CA ASP A 109 -11.60 8.08 13.25
C ASP A 109 -11.96 7.61 11.83
N GLU A 110 -11.00 6.97 11.16
CA GLU A 110 -11.06 6.62 9.74
C GLU A 110 -11.50 7.81 8.86
N ALA A 111 -10.81 8.94 9.04
CA ALA A 111 -11.11 10.22 8.40
C ALA A 111 -11.11 10.20 6.86
N HIS A 112 -10.63 9.13 6.23
CA HIS A 112 -10.79 8.92 4.78
C HIS A 112 -12.26 8.83 4.32
N HIS A 113 -13.22 8.63 5.24
CA HIS A 113 -14.66 8.70 4.98
C HIS A 113 -15.26 10.11 5.12
N ALA A 114 -14.49 11.11 5.59
CA ALA A 114 -14.97 12.44 5.99
C ALA A 114 -15.70 13.20 4.87
N ALA A 115 -15.42 12.91 3.60
CA ALA A 115 -16.07 13.57 2.48
C ALA A 115 -17.51 13.08 2.18
N ALA A 116 -17.96 11.98 2.82
CA ALA A 116 -19.31 11.48 2.60
C ALA A 116 -20.38 12.46 3.15
N LYS A 117 -21.55 12.52 2.49
CA LYS A 117 -22.64 13.44 2.84
C LYS A 117 -23.06 13.39 4.31
N SER A 118 -23.03 12.20 4.92
CA SER A 118 -23.36 12.01 6.34
C SER A 118 -22.37 12.69 7.28
N TYR A 119 -21.08 12.68 6.94
CA TYR A 119 -20.04 13.38 7.69
C TYR A 119 -20.14 14.89 7.49
N ARG A 120 -20.27 15.35 6.24
CA ARG A 120 -20.45 16.77 5.92
C ARG A 120 -21.59 17.40 6.72
N ARG A 121 -22.75 16.73 6.80
CA ARG A 121 -23.89 17.21 7.59
C ARG A 121 -23.55 17.44 9.08
N ILE A 122 -22.67 16.61 9.66
CA ILE A 122 -22.21 16.78 11.05
C ILE A 122 -21.24 17.97 11.13
N PHE A 123 -20.28 18.04 10.22
CA PHE A 123 -19.25 19.09 10.20
C PHE A 123 -19.84 20.48 9.92
N ASP A 124 -20.89 20.55 9.09
CA ASP A 124 -21.58 21.81 8.77
C ASP A 124 -22.44 22.32 9.96
N HIS A 125 -22.78 21.44 10.92
CA HIS A 125 -23.57 21.80 12.11
C HIS A 125 -22.71 22.29 13.27
N PHE A 126 -21.59 21.62 13.54
CA PHE A 126 -20.74 21.93 14.69
C PHE A 126 -19.63 22.94 14.37
N GLN A 127 -19.26 23.74 15.36
CA GLN A 127 -18.20 24.75 15.28
C GLN A 127 -17.15 24.54 16.37
N PRO A 128 -16.39 23.42 16.32
CA PRO A 128 -15.39 23.15 17.35
C PRO A 128 -14.17 24.05 17.20
N ARG A 129 -13.43 24.23 18.30
CA ARG A 129 -12.10 24.83 18.25
C ARG A 129 -11.16 23.96 17.42
N LEU A 130 -11.18 22.65 17.60
CA LEU A 130 -10.39 21.71 16.80
C LEU A 130 -11.24 20.59 16.22
N HIS A 131 -11.04 20.31 14.93
CA HIS A 131 -11.55 19.11 14.27
C HIS A 131 -10.37 18.27 13.76
N LEU A 132 -10.14 17.12 14.38
CA LEU A 132 -9.00 16.25 14.07
C LEU A 132 -9.47 14.98 13.37
N GLY A 133 -8.99 14.76 12.16
CA GLY A 133 -9.16 13.51 11.45
C GLY A 133 -8.00 12.56 11.70
N PHE A 134 -8.26 11.32 12.12
CA PHE A 134 -7.26 10.26 12.24
C PHE A 134 -7.46 9.22 11.13
N THR A 135 -6.42 8.91 10.37
CA THR A 135 -6.47 7.88 9.32
C THR A 135 -5.14 7.18 9.15
N ALA A 136 -5.15 5.92 8.71
CA ALA A 136 -3.92 5.25 8.28
C ALA A 136 -3.52 5.66 6.85
N THR A 137 -4.52 6.01 6.04
CA THR A 137 -4.39 6.29 4.61
C THR A 137 -5.08 7.62 4.29
N PRO A 138 -4.33 8.71 4.06
CA PRO A 138 -4.90 9.98 3.62
C PRO A 138 -5.22 9.96 2.12
N GLY A 139 -4.49 9.19 1.33
CA GLY A 139 -4.75 9.03 -0.10
C GLY A 139 -5.94 8.10 -0.36
N ARG A 140 -7.04 8.65 -0.87
CA ARG A 140 -8.09 7.86 -1.52
C ARG A 140 -7.83 7.87 -3.03
N GLY A 141 -7.88 6.71 -3.69
CA GLY A 141 -7.78 6.60 -5.16
C GLY A 141 -8.94 7.28 -5.90
N ASP A 142 -10.01 7.60 -5.18
CA ASP A 142 -11.14 8.38 -5.67
C ASP A 142 -10.87 9.86 -5.41
N LYS A 143 -10.87 10.67 -6.46
CA LYS A 143 -10.55 12.11 -6.57
C LYS A 143 -11.36 13.08 -5.67
N VAL A 144 -11.80 12.68 -4.49
CA VAL A 144 -12.47 13.52 -3.50
C VAL A 144 -11.44 13.97 -2.48
N ARG A 145 -11.23 15.28 -2.39
CA ARG A 145 -10.14 15.88 -1.63
C ARG A 145 -10.50 15.89 -0.15
N LEU A 146 -9.73 15.19 0.68
CA LEU A 146 -9.75 15.44 2.12
C LEU A 146 -9.46 16.93 2.43
N ASP A 147 -8.80 17.63 1.50
CA ASP A 147 -8.60 19.08 1.47
C ASP A 147 -9.92 19.89 1.57
N ASP A 148 -11.07 19.31 1.22
CA ASP A 148 -12.37 19.97 1.38
C ASP A 148 -12.84 20.02 2.84
N VAL A 149 -12.23 19.20 3.72
CA VAL A 149 -12.58 19.08 5.15
C VAL A 149 -11.42 19.53 6.04
N TYR A 150 -10.19 19.12 5.70
CA TYR A 150 -9.00 19.37 6.51
C TYR A 150 -8.04 20.31 5.79
N GLN A 151 -7.43 21.21 6.56
CA GLN A 151 -6.58 22.29 6.06
C GLN A 151 -5.16 21.81 5.77
N ASP A 152 -4.65 20.91 6.61
CA ASP A 152 -3.28 20.39 6.51
C ASP A 152 -3.14 19.00 7.16
N ILE A 153 -2.12 18.26 6.75
CA ILE A 153 -1.65 17.04 7.42
C ILE A 153 -0.55 17.45 8.39
N ILE A 154 -0.91 17.60 9.66
CA ILE A 154 0.01 18.13 10.68
C ILE A 154 0.95 17.06 11.26
N PHE A 155 0.64 15.79 11.09
CA PHE A 155 1.45 14.69 11.61
C PHE A 155 1.33 13.44 10.74
N GLN A 156 2.46 12.80 10.46
CA GLN A 156 2.51 11.61 9.60
C GLN A 156 3.48 10.55 10.13
N ARG A 157 2.95 9.36 10.41
CA ARG A 157 3.70 8.15 10.74
C ARG A 157 3.06 6.96 10.05
N ASP A 158 3.66 6.53 8.94
CA ASP A 158 3.16 5.43 8.13
C ASP A 158 3.67 4.06 8.62
N LEU A 159 3.29 3.00 7.89
CA LEU A 159 3.67 1.63 8.22
C LEU A 159 5.19 1.44 8.11
N ARG A 160 5.81 2.03 7.07
CA ARG A 160 7.26 1.96 6.85
C ARG A 160 8.01 2.52 8.05
N TRP A 161 7.65 3.72 8.48
CA TRP A 161 8.23 4.37 9.66
C TRP A 161 8.03 3.52 10.92
N GLY A 162 6.84 2.96 11.10
CA GLY A 162 6.51 2.12 12.26
C GLY A 162 7.40 0.87 12.37
N ILE A 163 7.69 0.21 11.25
CA ILE A 163 8.59 -0.95 11.22
C ILE A 163 10.04 -0.52 11.44
N GLN A 164 10.52 0.51 10.73
CA GLN A 164 11.90 1.00 10.84
C GLN A 164 12.27 1.47 12.25
N ASN A 165 11.29 1.96 13.02
CA ASN A 165 11.48 2.41 14.40
C ASN A 165 11.09 1.36 15.45
N ASN A 166 10.90 0.08 15.06
CA ASN A 166 10.56 -1.04 15.93
C ASN A 166 9.26 -0.88 16.74
N TYR A 167 8.36 0.01 16.33
CA TYR A 167 7.03 0.15 16.91
C TYR A 167 6.03 -0.86 16.34
N LEU A 168 6.36 -1.41 15.17
CA LEU A 168 5.68 -2.49 14.46
C LEU A 168 6.69 -3.61 14.14
N SER A 169 6.21 -4.85 14.09
CA SER A 169 6.99 -6.00 13.63
C SER A 169 7.29 -5.90 12.14
N ASP A 170 8.47 -6.40 11.74
CA ASP A 170 8.80 -6.61 10.32
C ASP A 170 7.85 -7.63 9.67
N ILE A 171 7.80 -7.66 8.34
CA ILE A 171 6.89 -8.53 7.58
C ILE A 171 7.68 -9.43 6.64
N PHE A 172 7.53 -10.74 6.82
CA PHE A 172 7.92 -11.74 5.83
C PHE A 172 6.74 -12.04 4.91
N CYS A 173 6.86 -11.65 3.65
CA CYS A 173 5.81 -11.71 2.66
C CYS A 173 5.95 -12.96 1.80
N ARG A 174 4.84 -13.66 1.60
CA ARG A 174 4.70 -14.85 0.76
C ARG A 174 3.51 -14.67 -0.17
N ARG A 175 3.59 -15.27 -1.35
CA ARG A 175 2.50 -15.32 -2.32
C ARG A 175 2.17 -16.77 -2.61
N VAL A 176 0.88 -17.11 -2.58
CA VAL A 176 0.38 -18.45 -2.90
C VAL A 176 -0.69 -18.32 -3.94
N ASN A 177 -0.47 -18.92 -5.11
CA ASN A 177 -1.49 -18.98 -6.14
C ASN A 177 -2.55 -20.03 -5.75
N ILE A 178 -3.79 -19.58 -5.54
CA ILE A 178 -4.92 -20.43 -5.16
C ILE A 178 -5.91 -20.67 -6.31
N GLY A 179 -5.56 -20.24 -7.53
CA GLY A 179 -6.26 -20.62 -8.76
C GLY A 179 -7.54 -19.86 -9.11
N TYR A 180 -7.90 -18.80 -8.37
CA TYR A 180 -9.07 -17.98 -8.74
C TYR A 180 -8.84 -17.17 -10.02
N ASP A 181 -9.92 -16.70 -10.65
CA ASP A 181 -9.90 -15.82 -11.82
C ASP A 181 -10.85 -14.63 -11.67
N LEU A 182 -10.28 -13.42 -11.60
CA LEU A 182 -11.02 -12.16 -11.41
C LEU A 182 -11.20 -11.36 -12.71
N ARG A 183 -10.86 -11.91 -13.89
CA ARG A 183 -10.98 -11.18 -15.17
C ARG A 183 -12.40 -10.68 -15.46
N GLY A 184 -13.41 -11.39 -14.97
CA GLY A 184 -14.82 -11.06 -15.12
C GLY A 184 -15.43 -10.22 -13.99
N VAL A 185 -14.70 -9.98 -12.90
CA VAL A 185 -15.24 -9.34 -11.69
C VAL A 185 -15.19 -7.82 -11.81
N ARG A 186 -16.33 -7.16 -11.62
CA ARG A 186 -16.43 -5.71 -11.72
C ARG A 186 -15.94 -4.99 -10.48
N THR A 187 -15.58 -3.72 -10.65
CA THR A 187 -15.28 -2.79 -9.56
C THR A 187 -16.55 -2.05 -9.11
N SER A 188 -16.78 -1.97 -7.81
CA SER A 188 -17.85 -1.24 -7.14
C SER A 188 -17.28 -0.47 -5.96
N HIS A 189 -17.52 0.83 -5.88
CA HIS A 189 -17.06 1.70 -4.79
C HIS A 189 -15.54 1.65 -4.50
N GLY A 190 -14.74 1.48 -5.55
CA GLY A 190 -13.28 1.43 -5.45
C GLY A 190 -12.69 0.07 -5.04
N ASP A 191 -13.50 -0.99 -4.97
CA ASP A 191 -13.06 -2.37 -4.71
C ASP A 191 -13.85 -3.36 -5.58
N TYR A 192 -13.54 -4.66 -5.53
CA TYR A 192 -14.31 -5.67 -6.28
C TYR A 192 -15.76 -5.80 -5.78
N ALA A 193 -16.70 -6.01 -6.70
CA ALA A 193 -18.11 -6.24 -6.38
C ALA A 193 -18.27 -7.49 -5.51
N PRO A 194 -18.80 -7.39 -4.27
CA PRO A 194 -18.74 -8.49 -3.30
C PRO A 194 -19.37 -9.81 -3.76
N GLY A 195 -20.51 -9.76 -4.46
CA GLY A 195 -21.20 -10.95 -4.96
C GLY A 195 -20.42 -11.67 -6.06
N GLU A 196 -19.99 -10.93 -7.09
CA GLU A 196 -19.18 -11.46 -8.20
C GLU A 196 -17.81 -11.96 -7.69
N LEU A 197 -17.22 -11.29 -6.69
CA LEU A 197 -15.98 -11.72 -6.06
C LEU A 197 -16.15 -13.04 -5.30
N ALA A 198 -17.26 -13.21 -4.57
CA ALA A 198 -17.52 -14.45 -3.84
C ALA A 198 -17.68 -15.64 -4.80
N GLU A 199 -18.40 -15.46 -5.90
CA GLU A 199 -18.55 -16.47 -6.96
C GLU A 199 -17.22 -16.85 -7.59
N ALA A 200 -16.38 -15.85 -7.94
CA ALA A 200 -15.06 -16.10 -8.52
C ALA A 200 -14.08 -16.80 -7.57
N MET A 201 -14.36 -16.77 -6.26
CA MET A 201 -13.56 -17.38 -5.20
C MET A 201 -14.12 -18.73 -4.74
N ASP A 202 -15.21 -19.21 -5.33
CA ASP A 202 -15.79 -20.51 -5.01
C ASP A 202 -14.78 -21.65 -5.24
N GLY A 203 -14.81 -22.68 -4.39
CA GLY A 203 -13.89 -23.82 -4.44
C GLY A 203 -12.45 -23.56 -3.98
N THR A 204 -12.08 -22.34 -3.59
CA THR A 204 -10.70 -22.00 -3.17
C THR A 204 -10.38 -22.36 -1.71
N ALA A 205 -11.37 -22.76 -0.90
CA ALA A 205 -11.21 -23.00 0.53
C ALA A 205 -10.16 -24.09 0.85
N ASP A 206 -10.06 -25.13 0.03
CA ASP A 206 -9.06 -26.18 0.18
C ASP A 206 -7.63 -25.67 -0.04
N ALA A 207 -7.42 -24.83 -1.05
CA ALA A 207 -6.12 -24.21 -1.33
C ALA A 207 -5.70 -23.24 -0.20
N ILE A 208 -6.65 -22.48 0.35
CA ILE A 208 -6.38 -21.57 1.48
C ILE A 208 -6.03 -22.37 2.75
N ALA A 209 -6.78 -23.45 3.04
CA ALA A 209 -6.48 -24.31 4.17
C ALA A 209 -5.13 -25.05 4.00
N GLN A 210 -4.75 -25.39 2.76
CA GLN A 210 -3.43 -25.94 2.47
C GLN A 210 -2.32 -24.90 2.72
N ALA A 211 -2.49 -23.67 2.24
CA ALA A 211 -1.56 -22.58 2.50
C ALA A 211 -1.37 -22.32 4.00
N TYR A 212 -2.45 -22.41 4.80
CA TYR A 212 -2.37 -22.38 6.26
C TYR A 212 -1.49 -23.51 6.80
N ARG A 213 -1.76 -24.76 6.41
CA ARG A 213 -1.03 -25.94 6.94
C ARG A 213 0.47 -25.91 6.60
N GLU A 214 0.82 -25.44 5.42
CA GLU A 214 2.21 -25.47 4.92
C GLU A 214 3.04 -24.27 5.37
N LEU A 215 2.42 -23.09 5.47
CA LEU A 215 3.17 -21.83 5.55
C LEU A 215 2.85 -21.01 6.80
N ALA A 216 1.71 -21.23 7.47
CA ALA A 216 1.37 -20.44 8.65
C ALA A 216 2.23 -20.83 9.85
N THR A 217 2.58 -19.83 10.65
CA THR A 217 3.32 -19.98 11.90
C THR A 217 2.57 -19.28 13.03
N GLY A 218 2.37 -19.98 14.14
CA GLY A 218 1.76 -19.41 15.33
C GLY A 218 0.29 -19.01 15.13
N ALA A 219 -0.15 -18.03 15.92
CA ALA A 219 -1.55 -17.61 15.91
C ALA A 219 -1.90 -16.89 14.59
N THR A 220 -2.95 -17.36 13.90
CA THR A 220 -3.25 -16.95 12.52
C THR A 220 -4.59 -16.25 12.38
N LEU A 221 -4.61 -15.20 11.57
CA LEU A 221 -5.83 -14.50 11.15
C LEU A 221 -6.02 -14.63 9.63
N ILE A 222 -7.16 -15.17 9.21
CA ILE A 222 -7.51 -15.35 7.79
C ILE A 222 -8.65 -14.40 7.43
N PHE A 223 -8.49 -13.63 6.35
CA PHE A 223 -9.51 -12.73 5.81
C PHE A 223 -10.19 -13.38 4.60
N ALA A 224 -11.40 -13.89 4.77
CA ALA A 224 -12.20 -14.54 3.74
C ALA A 224 -13.05 -13.52 2.95
N VAL A 225 -13.51 -13.94 1.78
CA VAL A 225 -14.35 -13.13 0.87
C VAL A 225 -15.82 -13.04 1.33
N SER A 226 -16.33 -14.11 1.92
CA SER A 226 -17.72 -14.29 2.33
C SER A 226 -17.80 -15.08 3.64
N VAL A 227 -18.97 -15.05 4.28
CA VAL A 227 -19.25 -15.85 5.47
C VAL A 227 -19.17 -17.35 5.14
N GLU A 228 -19.76 -17.75 4.02
CA GLU A 228 -19.74 -19.14 3.54
C GLU A 228 -18.31 -19.65 3.34
N GLN A 229 -17.46 -18.88 2.65
CA GLN A 229 -16.05 -19.25 2.47
C GLN A 229 -15.32 -19.31 3.82
N ALA A 230 -15.62 -18.39 4.75
CA ALA A 230 -15.01 -18.41 6.08
C ALA A 230 -15.32 -19.71 6.84
N GLU A 231 -16.57 -20.17 6.78
CA GLU A 231 -17.01 -21.44 7.36
C GLU A 231 -16.37 -22.65 6.67
N GLU A 232 -16.25 -22.60 5.35
CA GLU A 232 -15.58 -23.64 4.57
C GLU A 232 -14.10 -23.79 4.89
N ILE A 233 -13.37 -22.68 4.99
CA ILE A 233 -11.95 -22.68 5.38
C ILE A 233 -11.82 -23.21 6.81
N ALA A 234 -12.65 -22.74 7.74
CA ALA A 234 -12.58 -23.16 9.14
C ALA A 234 -12.87 -24.66 9.32
N ARG A 235 -13.83 -25.24 8.56
CA ARG A 235 -14.07 -26.69 8.56
C ARG A 235 -12.84 -27.52 8.17
N ARG A 236 -11.92 -26.94 7.39
CA ARG A 236 -10.70 -27.60 6.90
C ARG A 236 -9.46 -27.34 7.78
N ILE A 237 -9.59 -26.50 8.80
CA ILE A 237 -8.51 -26.14 9.73
C ILE A 237 -8.92 -26.56 11.15
N PRO A 238 -8.33 -27.62 11.71
CA PRO A 238 -8.66 -28.08 13.06
C PRO A 238 -8.49 -26.96 14.10
N GLY A 239 -9.54 -26.74 14.90
CA GLY A 239 -9.55 -25.72 15.96
C GLY A 239 -9.76 -24.28 15.48
N ALA A 240 -9.95 -24.04 14.17
CA ALA A 240 -10.27 -22.71 13.68
C ALA A 240 -11.65 -22.24 14.16
N ALA A 241 -11.75 -20.96 14.48
CA ALA A 241 -13.01 -20.30 14.80
C ALA A 241 -13.39 -19.32 13.69
N VAL A 242 -14.69 -19.22 13.40
CA VAL A 242 -15.23 -18.24 12.45
C VAL A 242 -15.76 -17.03 13.21
N VAL A 243 -15.47 -15.83 12.70
CA VAL A 243 -16.04 -14.59 13.22
C VAL A 243 -16.66 -13.77 12.09
N THR A 244 -17.96 -13.50 12.23
CA THR A 244 -18.80 -12.77 11.27
C THR A 244 -19.50 -11.59 11.94
N GLY A 245 -20.19 -10.77 11.16
CA GLY A 245 -21.04 -9.69 11.67
C GLY A 245 -22.11 -10.15 12.66
N GLU A 246 -22.54 -11.42 12.58
CA GLU A 246 -23.59 -11.97 13.44
C GLU A 246 -23.07 -12.65 14.71
N THR A 247 -21.74 -12.83 14.81
CA THR A 247 -21.12 -13.45 15.98
C THR A 247 -21.34 -12.58 17.22
N LYS A 248 -22.08 -13.09 18.22
CA LYS A 248 -22.40 -12.36 19.46
C LYS A 248 -21.25 -12.36 20.48
N ASN A 249 -20.56 -13.48 20.67
CA ASN A 249 -19.53 -13.67 21.71
C ASN A 249 -18.11 -13.41 21.20
N ARG A 250 -17.90 -12.33 20.44
CA ARG A 250 -16.60 -12.05 19.80
C ARG A 250 -15.47 -11.87 20.81
N SER A 251 -15.74 -11.20 21.93
CA SER A 251 -14.75 -10.97 23.00
C SER A 251 -14.22 -12.27 23.59
N ALA A 252 -15.07 -13.28 23.76
CA ALA A 252 -14.66 -14.60 24.27
C ALA A 252 -13.77 -15.34 23.27
N ILE A 253 -14.10 -15.30 21.97
CA ILE A 253 -13.27 -15.90 20.91
C ILE A 253 -11.91 -15.20 20.84
N VAL A 254 -11.88 -13.86 20.84
CA VAL A 254 -10.64 -13.08 20.84
C VAL A 254 -9.81 -13.37 22.10
N GLY A 255 -10.44 -13.51 23.26
CA GLY A 255 -9.79 -13.90 24.51
C GLY A 255 -9.17 -15.29 24.44
N ALA A 256 -9.91 -16.27 23.90
CA ALA A 256 -9.42 -17.64 23.72
C ALA A 256 -8.27 -17.72 22.70
N PHE A 257 -8.34 -16.95 21.62
CA PHE A 257 -7.25 -16.80 20.65
C PHE A 257 -6.01 -16.16 21.26
N THR A 258 -6.20 -15.07 22.02
CA THR A 258 -5.10 -14.40 22.73
C THR A 258 -4.46 -15.32 23.78
N ALA A 259 -5.24 -16.18 24.42
CA ALA A 259 -4.76 -17.20 25.34
C ALA A 259 -4.11 -18.42 24.64
N GLY A 260 -4.23 -18.54 23.31
CA GLY A 260 -3.64 -19.64 22.53
C GLY A 260 -4.48 -20.91 22.50
N LYS A 261 -5.74 -20.83 22.92
CA LYS A 261 -6.71 -21.94 22.86
C LYS A 261 -7.30 -22.10 21.46
N ILE A 262 -7.31 -21.02 20.67
CA ILE A 262 -7.74 -21.01 19.27
C ILE A 262 -6.51 -20.65 18.44
N PRO A 263 -6.03 -21.54 17.55
CA PRO A 263 -4.84 -21.29 16.73
C PRO A 263 -5.13 -20.37 15.54
N CYS A 264 -6.36 -20.39 15.02
CA CYS A 264 -6.74 -19.70 13.80
C CYS A 264 -8.12 -19.06 13.93
N ILE A 265 -8.25 -17.79 13.53
CA ILE A 265 -9.54 -17.16 13.31
C ILE A 265 -9.71 -16.86 11.83
N VAL A 266 -10.82 -17.31 11.26
CA VAL A 266 -11.26 -16.94 9.91
C VAL A 266 -12.36 -15.89 10.04
N ASN A 267 -12.21 -14.76 9.36
CA ASN A 267 -13.16 -13.66 9.47
C ASN A 267 -13.58 -13.12 8.10
N CYS A 268 -14.80 -12.60 8.04
CA CYS A 268 -15.35 -11.90 6.88
C CYS A 268 -15.68 -10.47 7.29
N MET A 269 -14.82 -9.51 6.90
CA MET A 269 -14.98 -8.07 7.13
C MET A 269 -15.02 -7.57 8.58
N VAL A 270 -14.95 -8.45 9.58
CA VAL A 270 -15.05 -8.07 11.00
C VAL A 270 -13.77 -7.43 11.52
N PHE A 271 -12.61 -8.08 11.31
CA PHE A 271 -11.34 -7.62 11.90
C PHE A 271 -10.57 -6.66 11.01
N THR A 272 -11.24 -6.08 10.03
CA THR A 272 -10.67 -5.00 9.22
C THR A 272 -10.42 -3.76 10.09
N GLU A 273 -11.20 -3.54 11.14
CA GLU A 273 -11.14 -2.37 12.02
C GLU A 273 -11.28 -2.71 13.52
N GLY A 274 -10.84 -1.80 14.39
CA GLY A 274 -11.27 -1.76 15.80
C GLY A 274 -10.90 -2.90 16.75
N THR A 275 -10.14 -3.92 16.32
CA THR A 275 -9.81 -5.05 17.21
C THR A 275 -8.32 -5.09 17.57
N ASP A 276 -8.05 -5.35 18.85
CA ASP A 276 -6.71 -5.48 19.39
C ASP A 276 -6.34 -6.93 19.67
N ILE A 277 -5.50 -7.52 18.80
CA ILE A 277 -5.05 -8.91 18.89
C ILE A 277 -3.52 -8.97 18.67
N PRO A 278 -2.69 -8.56 19.65
CA PRO A 278 -1.24 -8.48 19.46
C PRO A 278 -0.58 -9.82 19.11
N ARG A 279 -1.19 -10.93 19.56
CA ARG A 279 -0.66 -12.30 19.39
C ARG A 279 -0.60 -12.78 17.93
N VAL A 280 -1.25 -12.10 16.98
CA VAL A 280 -1.26 -12.54 15.57
C VAL A 280 0.18 -12.60 15.03
N GLU A 281 0.61 -13.79 14.61
CA GLU A 281 1.92 -14.08 14.03
C GLU A 281 1.83 -14.31 12.52
N THR A 282 0.70 -14.83 12.04
CA THR A 282 0.41 -15.00 10.61
C THR A 282 -0.87 -14.27 10.21
N VAL A 283 -0.83 -13.56 9.08
CA VAL A 283 -2.01 -13.03 8.39
C VAL A 283 -2.10 -13.67 7.02
N ILE A 284 -3.25 -14.28 6.72
CA ILE A 284 -3.57 -14.80 5.38
C ILE A 284 -4.63 -13.89 4.76
N VAL A 285 -4.27 -13.22 3.68
CA VAL A 285 -5.19 -12.40 2.89
C VAL A 285 -5.78 -13.28 1.80
N ALA A 286 -6.87 -13.99 2.13
CA ALA A 286 -7.58 -14.84 1.19
C ALA A 286 -8.58 -14.07 0.32
N ARG A 287 -8.98 -12.86 0.74
CA ARG A 287 -9.84 -11.95 -0.01
C ARG A 287 -9.00 -11.03 -0.92
N PRO A 288 -9.13 -11.13 -2.26
CA PRO A 288 -8.55 -10.16 -3.17
C PRO A 288 -9.18 -8.77 -2.98
N THR A 289 -8.38 -7.71 -3.08
CA THR A 289 -8.87 -6.33 -2.98
C THR A 289 -8.11 -5.38 -3.89
N GLN A 290 -8.80 -4.35 -4.38
CA GLN A 290 -8.23 -3.22 -5.12
C GLN A 290 -7.94 -2.02 -4.22
N SER A 291 -8.35 -2.07 -2.95
CA SER A 291 -8.24 -0.97 -2.00
C SER A 291 -7.00 -1.11 -1.11
N ASP A 292 -6.02 -0.23 -1.31
CA ASP A 292 -4.83 -0.14 -0.46
C ASP A 292 -5.16 0.10 1.01
N THR A 293 -6.24 0.83 1.30
CA THR A 293 -6.68 1.13 2.67
C THR A 293 -7.08 -0.16 3.40
N LEU A 294 -8.04 -0.88 2.83
CA LEU A 294 -8.48 -2.18 3.33
C LEU A 294 -7.33 -3.18 3.44
N TYR A 295 -6.45 -3.26 2.44
CA TYR A 295 -5.27 -4.13 2.49
C TYR A 295 -4.35 -3.78 3.67
N THR A 296 -4.00 -2.51 3.82
CA THR A 296 -3.17 -2.00 4.92
C THR A 296 -3.83 -2.24 6.29
N GLN A 297 -5.14 -2.13 6.37
CA GLN A 297 -5.91 -2.42 7.58
C GLN A 297 -5.85 -3.92 7.95
N MET A 298 -6.00 -4.83 6.97
CA MET A 298 -5.90 -6.28 7.19
C MET A 298 -4.49 -6.67 7.67
N VAL A 299 -3.46 -6.25 6.94
CA VAL A 299 -2.06 -6.52 7.30
C VAL A 299 -1.71 -5.90 8.66
N GLY A 300 -2.18 -4.67 8.91
CA GLY A 300 -1.95 -3.92 10.14
C GLY A 300 -2.41 -4.62 11.42
N ARG A 301 -3.33 -5.59 11.34
CA ARG A 301 -3.74 -6.41 12.50
C ARG A 301 -2.63 -7.33 13.00
N GLY A 302 -1.74 -7.75 12.09
CA GLY A 302 -0.62 -8.61 12.39
C GLY A 302 0.68 -7.85 12.72
N LEU A 303 0.70 -6.52 12.79
CA LEU A 303 1.96 -5.77 12.93
C LEU A 303 2.36 -5.42 14.35
N ARG A 304 1.50 -5.66 15.34
CA ARG A 304 1.85 -5.35 16.71
C ARG A 304 2.95 -6.30 17.22
N PRO A 305 3.98 -5.79 17.90
CA PRO A 305 4.95 -6.64 18.59
C PRO A 305 4.28 -7.47 19.68
N PHE A 306 4.79 -8.68 19.88
CA PHE A 306 4.34 -9.60 20.92
C PHE A 306 5.54 -10.40 21.43
N PRO A 307 5.64 -10.73 22.74
CA PRO A 307 6.75 -11.53 23.25
C PRO A 307 6.89 -12.87 22.50
N GLY A 308 8.09 -13.14 21.99
CA GLY A 308 8.39 -14.35 21.20
C GLY A 308 8.07 -14.25 19.70
N LYS A 309 7.40 -13.17 19.26
CA LYS A 309 7.16 -12.92 17.84
C LYS A 309 8.31 -12.15 17.23
N GLU A 310 9.03 -12.80 16.32
CA GLU A 310 10.13 -12.18 15.56
C GLU A 310 9.61 -11.22 14.48
N ARG A 311 8.65 -11.68 13.67
CA ARG A 311 8.08 -10.95 12.53
C ARG A 311 6.66 -11.42 12.22
N LEU A 312 5.92 -10.63 11.44
CA LEU A 312 4.66 -11.03 10.84
C LEU A 312 4.94 -11.91 9.61
N ASN A 313 4.34 -13.10 9.55
CA ASN A 313 4.27 -13.89 8.32
C ASN A 313 2.99 -13.50 7.56
N LEU A 314 3.15 -12.84 6.40
CA LEU A 314 2.06 -12.37 5.57
C LEU A 314 1.95 -13.27 4.34
N ILE A 315 0.79 -13.89 4.16
CA ILE A 315 0.51 -14.79 3.04
C ILE A 315 -0.59 -14.16 2.18
N ASP A 316 -0.21 -13.67 1.00
CA ASP A 316 -1.15 -13.17 -0.01
C ASP A 316 -1.62 -14.34 -0.88
N CYS A 317 -2.93 -14.64 -0.84
CA CYS A 317 -3.53 -15.58 -1.78
C CYS A 317 -3.81 -14.87 -3.12
N VAL A 318 -3.08 -15.28 -4.14
CA VAL A 318 -3.12 -14.68 -5.47
C VAL A 318 -3.77 -15.61 -6.50
N GLY A 319 -4.12 -15.06 -7.65
CA GLY A 319 -4.74 -15.77 -8.76
C GLY A 319 -4.67 -14.91 -10.03
N VAL A 320 -5.48 -15.22 -11.02
CA VAL A 320 -5.51 -14.48 -12.28
C VAL A 320 -6.34 -13.21 -12.11
N THR A 321 -5.76 -12.04 -12.38
CA THR A 321 -6.46 -10.74 -12.26
C THR A 321 -6.63 -10.00 -13.58
N GLY A 322 -5.92 -10.42 -14.63
CA GLY A 322 -5.94 -9.75 -15.94
C GLY A 322 -5.43 -8.32 -15.86
N LYS A 323 -6.27 -7.35 -16.26
CA LYS A 323 -5.96 -5.91 -16.18
C LYS A 323 -6.34 -5.28 -14.84
N ALA A 324 -7.03 -6.02 -13.97
CA ALA A 324 -7.47 -5.49 -12.68
C ALA A 324 -6.28 -5.33 -11.72
N SER A 325 -6.28 -4.23 -10.96
CA SER A 325 -5.31 -4.00 -9.89
C SER A 325 -5.60 -4.92 -8.71
N LEU A 326 -4.56 -5.50 -8.13
CA LEU A 326 -4.63 -6.30 -6.90
C LEU A 326 -3.62 -5.76 -5.91
N CYS A 327 -4.09 -5.40 -4.71
CA CYS A 327 -3.22 -5.00 -3.62
C CYS A 327 -2.56 -6.25 -3.01
N THR A 328 -1.23 -6.20 -2.90
CA THR A 328 -0.39 -7.25 -2.30
C THR A 328 0.73 -6.59 -1.49
N ALA A 329 1.60 -7.37 -0.84
CA ALA A 329 2.62 -6.81 0.05
C ALA A 329 3.48 -5.70 -0.58
N PRO A 330 3.91 -5.79 -1.86
CA PRO A 330 4.61 -4.69 -2.54
C PRO A 330 3.82 -3.37 -2.60
N SER A 331 2.49 -3.42 -2.65
CA SER A 331 1.62 -2.24 -2.63
C SER A 331 1.77 -1.44 -1.32
N LEU A 332 2.15 -2.07 -0.20
CA LEU A 332 2.45 -1.37 1.06
C LEU A 332 3.65 -0.41 0.95
N LEU A 333 4.52 -0.66 -0.02
CA LEU A 333 5.67 0.20 -0.32
C LEU A 333 5.43 1.10 -1.54
N GLY A 334 4.20 1.12 -2.07
CA GLY A 334 3.85 1.87 -3.28
C GLY A 334 4.35 1.23 -4.57
N ILE A 335 4.65 -0.07 -4.57
CA ILE A 335 5.17 -0.79 -5.73
C ILE A 335 4.02 -1.47 -6.47
N ASP A 336 3.87 -1.15 -7.76
CA ASP A 336 2.93 -1.81 -8.65
C ASP A 336 3.59 -3.00 -9.35
N LEU A 337 2.98 -4.17 -9.26
CA LEU A 337 3.48 -5.42 -9.86
C LEU A 337 3.01 -5.64 -11.29
N LYS A 338 2.20 -4.74 -11.86
CA LYS A 338 1.68 -4.85 -13.24
C LYS A 338 2.77 -5.01 -14.31
N ASP A 339 3.97 -4.51 -14.03
CA ASP A 339 5.09 -4.54 -14.98
C ASP A 339 5.97 -5.79 -14.86
N ILE A 340 5.68 -6.68 -13.90
CA ILE A 340 6.42 -7.93 -13.68
C ILE A 340 5.68 -9.09 -14.37
N PRO A 341 6.33 -9.87 -15.25
CA PRO A 341 5.69 -11.03 -15.87
C PRO A 341 5.20 -12.04 -14.83
N ALA A 342 4.01 -12.62 -15.04
CA ALA A 342 3.37 -13.56 -14.13
C ALA A 342 4.29 -14.72 -13.68
N ARG A 343 5.12 -15.26 -14.59
CA ARG A 343 6.09 -16.33 -14.28
C ARG A 343 7.15 -15.96 -13.22
N ASN A 344 7.44 -14.67 -13.06
CA ASN A 344 8.45 -14.18 -12.12
C ASN A 344 7.81 -13.66 -10.83
N GLN A 345 6.47 -13.61 -10.75
CA GLN A 345 5.74 -13.06 -9.61
C GLN A 345 5.71 -14.01 -8.40
N ASP A 346 5.70 -15.33 -8.62
CA ASP A 346 5.65 -16.35 -7.56
C ASP A 346 6.97 -16.40 -6.74
N GLY A 347 8.08 -15.96 -7.33
CA GLY A 347 9.39 -15.87 -6.68
C GLY A 347 9.56 -14.63 -5.77
N ILE A 348 8.59 -13.70 -5.77
CA ILE A 348 8.63 -12.48 -4.95
C ILE A 348 8.17 -12.82 -3.53
N GLN A 349 9.08 -13.42 -2.75
CA GLN A 349 8.90 -13.69 -1.33
C GLN A 349 10.11 -13.19 -0.53
N GLY A 350 9.90 -12.81 0.72
CA GLY A 350 10.96 -12.32 1.59
C GLY A 350 10.52 -11.20 2.52
N LEU A 351 11.47 -10.53 3.17
CA LEU A 351 11.18 -9.35 3.98
C LEU A 351 10.60 -8.24 3.11
N LEU A 352 9.65 -7.48 3.67
CA LEU A 352 8.94 -6.42 2.97
C LEU A 352 9.89 -5.45 2.29
N PHE A 353 10.91 -4.97 3.00
CA PHE A 353 11.86 -3.99 2.48
C PHE A 353 12.86 -4.55 1.47
N ASP A 354 12.95 -5.87 1.33
CA ASP A 354 13.75 -6.52 0.28
C ASP A 354 12.95 -6.73 -1.01
N LEU A 355 11.61 -6.67 -0.94
CA LEU A 355 10.74 -6.86 -2.09
C LEU A 355 10.99 -5.86 -3.23
N PRO A 356 11.34 -4.58 -3.02
CA PRO A 356 11.67 -3.67 -4.12
C PRO A 356 12.84 -4.17 -4.97
N VAL A 357 13.91 -4.65 -4.31
CA VAL A 357 15.09 -5.18 -4.99
C VAL A 357 14.77 -6.46 -5.74
N LYS A 358 13.99 -7.35 -5.10
CA LYS A 358 13.54 -8.61 -5.73
C LYS A 358 12.57 -8.36 -6.89
N ALA A 359 11.68 -7.39 -6.76
CA ALA A 359 10.74 -6.98 -7.79
C ALA A 359 11.49 -6.35 -8.98
N ALA A 360 12.48 -5.48 -8.72
CA ALA A 360 13.33 -4.92 -9.76
C ALA A 360 14.12 -6.02 -10.51
N SER A 361 14.67 -6.99 -9.79
CA SER A 361 15.35 -8.15 -10.39
C SER A 361 14.38 -9.05 -11.17
N ALA A 362 13.17 -9.29 -10.65
CA ALA A 362 12.13 -10.08 -11.32
C ALA A 362 11.56 -9.38 -12.56
N ALA A 363 11.52 -8.04 -12.55
CA ALA A 363 11.16 -7.18 -13.67
C ALA A 363 12.28 -7.07 -14.70
N ASP A 364 13.52 -7.44 -14.38
CA ASP A 364 14.66 -7.38 -15.29
C ASP A 364 14.62 -8.55 -16.30
N CYS A 365 13.68 -8.47 -17.23
CA CYS A 365 13.44 -9.48 -18.25
C CYS A 365 13.19 -8.84 -19.62
N PRO A 366 13.41 -9.59 -20.73
CA PRO A 366 13.24 -9.08 -22.09
C PRO A 366 11.89 -8.39 -22.35
N GLU A 367 10.80 -8.91 -21.78
CA GLU A 367 9.45 -8.37 -21.91
C GLU A 367 9.30 -6.98 -21.28
N SER A 368 9.94 -6.74 -20.13
CA SER A 368 9.92 -5.45 -19.43
C SER A 368 10.93 -4.47 -20.02
N TRP A 369 12.03 -4.96 -20.61
CA TRP A 369 12.98 -4.13 -21.37
C TRP A 369 12.32 -3.49 -22.59
N ILE A 370 11.41 -4.20 -23.24
CA ILE A 370 10.59 -3.67 -24.35
C ILE A 370 9.67 -2.53 -23.88
N LYS A 371 9.20 -2.56 -22.62
CA LYS A 371 8.33 -1.53 -22.04
C LYS A 371 9.09 -0.34 -21.44
N ASN A 372 10.41 -0.44 -21.28
CA ASN A 372 11.25 0.49 -20.52
C ASN A 372 11.16 1.95 -21.02
N VAL A 373 11.03 2.18 -22.33
CA VAL A 373 10.92 3.54 -22.88
C VAL A 373 9.69 4.30 -22.35
N GLN A 374 8.55 3.62 -22.20
CA GLN A 374 7.36 4.25 -21.61
C GLN A 374 7.55 4.59 -20.13
N ILE A 375 8.35 3.79 -19.40
CA ILE A 375 8.68 4.01 -17.99
C ILE A 375 9.57 5.27 -17.86
N VAL A 376 10.54 5.47 -18.75
CA VAL A 376 11.37 6.68 -18.75
C VAL A 376 10.54 7.94 -19.03
N ASP A 377 9.63 7.88 -20.00
CA ASP A 377 8.76 9.02 -20.33
C ASP A 377 7.81 9.38 -19.19
N LEU A 378 7.23 8.39 -18.52
CA LEU A 378 6.34 8.61 -17.36
C LEU A 378 7.13 9.20 -16.18
N TRP A 379 8.31 8.64 -15.87
CA TRP A 379 9.21 9.15 -14.83
C TRP A 379 9.63 10.59 -15.11
N ALA A 380 10.03 10.91 -16.35
CA ALA A 380 10.45 12.25 -16.72
C ALA A 380 9.30 13.25 -16.60
N LYS A 381 8.07 12.87 -16.97
CA LYS A 381 6.88 13.72 -16.81
C LYS A 381 6.55 13.98 -15.35
N GLU A 382 6.58 12.96 -14.50
CA GLU A 382 6.34 13.10 -13.06
C GLU A 382 7.34 14.04 -12.40
N GLN A 383 8.63 13.89 -12.75
CA GLN A 383 9.73 14.69 -12.21
C GLN A 383 9.97 16.02 -12.97
N ARG A 384 9.15 16.31 -13.99
CA ARG A 384 9.25 17.51 -14.86
C ARG A 384 10.60 17.66 -15.59
N TYR A 385 11.25 16.55 -15.92
CA TYR A 385 12.47 16.53 -16.73
C TYR A 385 12.19 16.48 -18.23
N ARG A 386 13.10 17.06 -19.03
CA ARG A 386 13.14 16.93 -20.49
C ARG A 386 14.26 15.98 -20.89
N THR A 387 13.90 14.88 -21.55
CA THR A 387 14.80 13.81 -21.99
C THR A 387 15.40 14.04 -23.39
N HIS A 388 15.00 15.12 -24.07
CA HIS A 388 15.40 15.47 -25.45
C HIS A 388 15.09 14.40 -26.50
N ASN A 389 14.06 13.59 -26.26
CA ASN A 389 13.68 12.50 -27.15
C ASN A 389 14.82 11.49 -27.40
N VAL A 390 15.73 11.36 -26.45
CA VAL A 390 16.79 10.35 -26.49
C VAL A 390 16.24 9.02 -26.00
N ASN A 391 16.62 7.94 -26.68
CA ASN A 391 16.26 6.55 -26.39
C ASN A 391 17.03 6.04 -25.16
N TRP A 392 16.71 6.62 -24.01
CA TRP A 392 17.23 6.24 -22.71
C TRP A 392 16.64 4.92 -22.24
N PHE A 393 17.50 4.09 -21.65
CA PHE A 393 17.14 2.88 -20.95
C PHE A 393 17.38 3.09 -19.45
N LYS A 394 16.34 2.95 -18.63
CA LYS A 394 16.47 3.05 -17.17
C LYS A 394 16.86 1.69 -16.58
N MET A 395 18.00 1.69 -15.89
CA MET A 395 18.58 0.53 -15.23
C MET A 395 17.94 0.32 -13.85
N PRO A 396 18.02 -0.90 -13.25
CA PRO A 396 17.46 -1.18 -11.93
C PRO A 396 18.01 -0.31 -10.78
N ASP A 397 19.26 0.15 -10.91
CA ASP A 397 19.90 1.09 -9.98
C ASP A 397 19.40 2.54 -10.15
N GLY A 398 18.47 2.77 -11.08
CA GLY A 398 17.87 4.07 -11.40
C GLY A 398 18.67 4.90 -12.40
N SER A 399 19.85 4.44 -12.84
CA SER A 399 20.64 5.14 -13.86
C SER A 399 19.98 5.09 -15.24
N LEU A 400 20.24 6.10 -16.07
CA LEU A 400 19.82 6.15 -17.47
C LEU A 400 21.00 5.81 -18.36
N VAL A 401 20.80 4.93 -19.32
CA VAL A 401 21.84 4.47 -20.24
C VAL A 401 21.35 4.56 -21.69
N CYS A 402 22.18 5.07 -22.58
CA CYS A 402 21.97 5.02 -24.03
C CYS A 402 23.15 4.28 -24.65
N CYS A 403 22.90 3.09 -25.21
CA CYS A 403 23.93 2.28 -25.86
C CYS A 403 24.08 2.69 -27.33
N LEU A 404 25.33 2.86 -27.77
CA LEU A 404 25.77 3.29 -29.09
C LEU A 404 26.59 2.15 -29.77
N PRO A 405 26.92 2.27 -31.07
CA PRO A 405 27.79 1.31 -31.75
C PRO A 405 29.17 1.16 -31.10
N ASP A 406 29.90 0.11 -31.50
CA ASP A 406 31.25 -0.20 -30.99
C ASP A 406 31.35 -0.32 -29.46
N ARG A 407 30.24 -0.77 -28.86
CA ARG A 407 30.04 -0.95 -27.42
C ARG A 407 30.04 0.35 -26.62
N GLN A 408 30.04 1.54 -27.22
CA GLN A 408 30.04 2.78 -26.45
C GLN A 408 28.68 2.97 -25.75
N CYS A 409 28.67 3.51 -24.52
CA CYS A 409 27.43 3.79 -23.80
C CYS A 409 27.55 5.13 -23.09
N LEU A 410 26.50 5.93 -23.19
CA LEU A 410 26.34 7.13 -22.40
C LEU A 410 25.50 6.78 -21.17
N SER A 411 25.99 7.09 -19.96
CA SER A 411 25.28 6.78 -18.72
C SER A 411 25.15 8.02 -17.84
N ILE A 412 23.96 8.23 -17.28
CA ILE A 412 23.66 9.24 -16.28
C ILE A 412 23.22 8.50 -15.01
N PRO A 413 23.92 8.65 -13.87
CA PRO A 413 23.53 7.99 -12.62
C PRO A 413 22.16 8.40 -12.10
N CYS A 414 21.63 7.63 -11.14
CA CYS A 414 20.41 7.99 -10.43
C CYS A 414 20.60 9.29 -9.62
N PRO A 415 19.67 10.25 -9.66
CA PRO A 415 19.77 11.47 -8.86
C PRO A 415 19.61 11.21 -7.37
N ASP A 416 20.32 11.98 -6.55
CA ASP A 416 20.15 12.03 -5.10
C ASP A 416 18.81 12.69 -4.70
N GLU A 417 18.52 12.72 -3.40
CA GLU A 417 17.29 13.31 -2.83
C GLU A 417 17.08 14.79 -3.20
N LEU A 418 18.13 15.50 -3.63
CA LEU A 418 18.10 16.89 -4.07
C LEU A 418 18.04 17.04 -5.59
N GLY A 419 17.86 15.93 -6.33
CA GLY A 419 17.78 15.92 -7.79
C GLY A 419 19.13 16.12 -8.50
N ARG A 420 20.26 15.83 -7.84
CA ARG A 420 21.60 16.01 -8.41
C ARG A 420 22.25 14.67 -8.74
N VAL A 421 23.07 14.65 -9.79
CA VAL A 421 23.83 13.49 -10.26
C VAL A 421 25.31 13.81 -10.33
N GLU A 422 26.14 12.79 -10.15
CA GLU A 422 27.57 12.86 -10.41
C GLU A 422 27.83 12.49 -11.88
N TYR A 423 28.17 13.48 -12.70
CA TYR A 423 28.34 13.30 -14.15
C TYR A 423 29.68 13.87 -14.59
N PHE A 424 30.56 13.01 -15.12
CA PHE A 424 31.97 13.32 -15.43
C PHE A 424 32.73 14.00 -14.28
N GLY A 425 32.59 13.45 -13.06
CA GLY A 425 33.27 13.95 -11.86
C GLY A 425 32.74 15.28 -11.33
N GLN A 426 31.59 15.77 -11.83
CA GLN A 426 30.92 16.98 -11.34
C GLN A 426 29.53 16.65 -10.82
N ARG A 427 29.20 17.16 -9.63
CA ARG A 427 27.83 17.07 -9.08
C ARG A 427 26.96 18.18 -9.67
N ILE A 428 26.05 17.83 -10.56
CA ILE A 428 25.20 18.77 -11.30
C ILE A 428 23.71 18.38 -11.21
N PRO A 429 22.77 19.31 -11.44
CA PRO A 429 21.36 18.96 -11.52
C PRO A 429 21.08 17.95 -12.64
N MET A 430 20.15 17.02 -12.41
CA MET A 430 19.79 15.96 -13.37
C MET A 430 19.45 16.51 -14.76
N GLN A 431 18.66 17.60 -14.84
CA GLN A 431 18.33 18.22 -16.12
C GLN A 431 19.58 18.68 -16.90
N LYS A 432 20.57 19.24 -16.20
CA LYS A 432 21.82 19.70 -16.82
C LYS A 432 22.66 18.52 -17.34
N ALA A 433 22.60 17.37 -16.67
CA ALA A 433 23.24 16.15 -17.15
C ALA A 433 22.55 15.62 -18.43
N LEU A 434 21.22 15.61 -18.46
CA LEU A 434 20.43 15.26 -19.65
C LEU A 434 20.72 16.18 -20.84
N ASP A 435 20.82 17.49 -20.62
CA ASP A 435 21.14 18.48 -21.66
C ASP A 435 22.54 18.25 -22.24
N LYS A 436 23.54 18.03 -21.37
CA LYS A 436 24.93 17.73 -21.78
C LYS A 436 25.02 16.41 -22.55
N ALA A 437 24.34 15.38 -22.06
CA ALA A 437 24.31 14.08 -22.71
C ALA A 437 23.71 14.16 -24.12
N TYR A 438 22.64 14.93 -24.29
CA TYR A 438 22.04 15.16 -25.60
C TYR A 438 22.97 15.90 -26.56
N GLN A 439 23.69 16.93 -26.09
CA GLN A 439 24.71 17.60 -26.90
C GLN A 439 25.82 16.64 -27.35
N GLN A 440 26.31 15.79 -26.45
CA GLN A 440 27.31 14.77 -26.80
C GLN A 440 26.81 13.80 -27.88
N LEU A 441 25.54 13.38 -27.81
CA LEU A 441 24.95 12.52 -28.84
C LEU A 441 24.86 13.22 -30.20
N ARG A 442 24.47 14.50 -30.20
CA ARG A 442 24.36 15.29 -31.44
C ARG A 442 25.70 15.58 -32.10
N GLU A 443 26.72 15.87 -31.31
CA GLU A 443 28.04 16.25 -31.82
C GLU A 443 28.91 15.02 -32.13
N GLY A 444 28.87 14.00 -31.27
CA GLY A 444 29.71 12.82 -31.37
C GLY A 444 29.12 11.68 -32.21
N PHE A 445 27.79 11.58 -32.32
CA PHE A 445 27.12 10.43 -32.95
C PHE A 445 25.98 10.81 -33.92
N PRO A 446 26.18 11.78 -34.84
CA PRO A 446 25.13 12.23 -35.76
C PRO A 446 24.65 11.10 -36.71
N ASP A 447 25.55 10.21 -37.15
CA ASP A 447 25.21 9.11 -38.08
C ASP A 447 24.45 7.94 -37.39
N ASN A 448 24.33 8.00 -36.07
CA ASN A 448 23.69 6.97 -35.26
C ASN A 448 22.35 7.38 -34.67
N GLN A 449 21.73 8.46 -35.18
CA GLN A 449 20.39 8.91 -34.77
C GLN A 449 19.35 7.79 -34.78
N GLN A 450 19.45 6.84 -35.72
CA GLN A 450 18.61 5.65 -35.77
C GLN A 450 18.67 4.72 -34.54
N ILE A 451 19.60 4.96 -33.62
CA ILE A 451 19.81 4.19 -32.37
C ILE A 451 19.34 5.00 -31.16
N TRP A 452 19.66 6.30 -31.12
CA TRP A 452 19.45 7.14 -29.94
C TRP A 452 18.31 8.15 -30.07
N ASP A 453 17.83 8.49 -31.27
CA ASP A 453 16.68 9.40 -31.45
C ASP A 453 15.38 8.59 -31.45
N LEU A 454 14.51 8.83 -30.46
CA LEU A 454 13.26 8.07 -30.28
C LEU A 454 12.30 8.20 -31.47
N ASP A 455 12.21 9.36 -32.14
CA ASP A 455 11.28 9.52 -33.27
C ASP A 455 11.73 8.71 -34.47
N ILE A 456 13.04 8.55 -34.65
CA ILE A 456 13.63 7.75 -35.72
C ILE A 456 13.55 6.26 -35.36
N VAL A 457 13.89 5.90 -34.12
CA VAL A 457 13.76 4.54 -33.57
C VAL A 457 12.32 4.06 -33.68
N ASN A 458 11.33 4.90 -33.37
CA ASN A 458 9.90 4.57 -33.46
C ASN A 458 9.40 4.39 -34.90
N ARG A 459 10.02 5.07 -35.88
CA ARG A 459 9.70 4.92 -37.30
C ARG A 459 10.36 3.68 -37.92
N TRP A 460 11.64 3.46 -37.67
CA TRP A 460 12.40 2.29 -38.17
C TRP A 460 12.05 1.00 -37.43
N GLY A 461 11.75 1.10 -36.14
CA GLY A 461 11.53 0.00 -35.21
C GLY A 461 10.21 -0.75 -35.40
N ARG A 462 9.35 -0.36 -36.36
CA ARG A 462 8.12 -1.09 -36.70
C ARG A 462 8.37 -2.30 -37.61
N ALA A 463 9.51 -2.35 -38.29
CA ALA A 463 9.88 -3.48 -39.14
C ALA A 463 10.19 -4.74 -38.29
N PRO A 464 10.06 -5.95 -38.85
CA PRO A 464 10.46 -7.18 -38.16
C PRO A 464 11.95 -7.19 -37.79
N ALA A 465 12.27 -7.71 -36.60
CA ALA A 465 13.64 -7.87 -36.12
C ALA A 465 14.50 -8.67 -37.11
N THR A 466 15.77 -8.29 -37.27
CA THR A 466 16.69 -9.00 -38.17
C THR A 466 17.11 -10.35 -37.59
N GLU A 467 17.41 -11.34 -38.45
CA GLU A 467 17.88 -12.66 -37.99
C GLU A 467 19.11 -12.58 -37.09
N LYS A 468 20.03 -11.64 -37.37
CA LYS A 468 21.21 -11.41 -36.52
C LYS A 468 20.82 -10.98 -35.11
N GLN A 469 19.86 -10.06 -34.96
CA GLN A 469 19.36 -9.63 -33.65
C GLN A 469 18.70 -10.80 -32.91
N LEU A 470 17.83 -11.54 -33.61
CA LEU A 470 17.11 -12.69 -33.04
C LEU A 470 18.08 -13.80 -32.59
N ALA A 471 19.14 -14.06 -33.34
CA ALA A 471 20.15 -15.06 -33.01
C ALA A 471 20.92 -14.71 -31.72
N VAL A 472 21.28 -13.44 -31.53
CA VAL A 472 21.96 -12.98 -30.30
C VAL A 472 21.01 -13.07 -29.10
N ILE A 473 19.76 -12.65 -29.26
CA ILE A 473 18.75 -12.71 -28.19
C ILE A 473 18.47 -14.17 -27.80
N ARG A 474 18.25 -15.08 -28.74
CA ARG A 474 18.05 -16.52 -28.45
C ARG A 474 19.22 -17.13 -27.67
N ARG A 475 20.45 -16.68 -27.96
CA ARG A 475 21.65 -17.18 -27.29
C ARG A 475 21.74 -16.70 -25.84
N ARG A 476 21.43 -15.42 -25.58
CA ARG A 476 21.61 -14.79 -24.27
C ARG A 476 20.37 -14.83 -23.37
N CYS A 477 19.18 -14.84 -23.95
CA CYS A 477 17.90 -14.93 -23.24
C CYS A 477 17.27 -16.31 -23.47
N LYS A 478 17.81 -17.35 -22.82
CA LYS A 478 17.31 -18.72 -22.97
C LYS A 478 15.84 -18.81 -22.49
N GLY A 479 14.97 -19.43 -23.30
CA GLY A 479 13.55 -19.61 -22.98
C GLY A 479 12.65 -18.40 -23.28
N PHE A 480 13.19 -17.31 -23.84
CA PHE A 480 12.40 -16.18 -24.32
C PHE A 480 11.90 -16.44 -25.76
N ASP A 481 10.60 -16.28 -25.99
CA ASP A 481 10.05 -16.35 -27.35
C ASP A 481 10.39 -15.06 -28.10
N VAL A 482 11.12 -15.23 -29.20
CA VAL A 482 11.55 -14.12 -30.06
C VAL A 482 10.63 -13.93 -31.27
N SER A 483 9.57 -14.73 -31.40
CA SER A 483 8.61 -14.63 -32.49
C SER A 483 7.88 -13.28 -32.47
N GLY A 484 7.72 -12.66 -33.64
CA GLY A 484 7.00 -11.38 -33.76
C GLY A 484 7.71 -10.14 -33.23
N LEU A 485 8.96 -10.24 -32.74
CA LEU A 485 9.72 -9.06 -32.30
C LEU A 485 9.96 -8.08 -33.44
N THR A 486 9.75 -6.81 -33.17
CA THR A 486 10.15 -5.73 -34.08
C THR A 486 11.62 -5.35 -33.89
N LYS A 487 12.23 -4.67 -34.85
CA LYS A 487 13.63 -4.20 -34.74
C LYS A 487 13.85 -3.30 -33.53
N GLY A 488 12.87 -2.46 -33.19
CA GLY A 488 12.93 -1.59 -32.01
C GLY A 488 12.97 -2.40 -30.71
N GLN A 489 12.06 -3.36 -30.58
CA GLN A 489 11.99 -4.26 -29.42
C GLN A 489 13.27 -5.09 -29.26
N ALA A 490 13.78 -5.65 -30.37
CA ALA A 490 15.04 -6.39 -30.35
C ALA A 490 16.24 -5.49 -29.99
N SER A 491 16.26 -4.24 -30.45
CA SER A 491 17.31 -3.28 -30.09
C SER A 491 17.30 -2.93 -28.59
N MET A 492 16.13 -2.79 -27.98
CA MET A 492 16.00 -2.53 -26.54
C MET A 492 16.57 -3.68 -25.70
N ILE A 493 16.25 -4.92 -26.08
CA ILE A 493 16.79 -6.11 -25.40
C ILE A 493 18.31 -6.16 -25.55
N LEU A 494 18.84 -5.92 -26.74
CA LEU A 494 20.28 -5.93 -27.00
C LEU A 494 21.02 -4.83 -26.25
N ASN A 495 20.44 -3.63 -26.14
CA ASN A 495 21.03 -2.53 -25.38
C ASN A 495 21.25 -2.92 -23.91
N ARG A 496 20.27 -3.57 -23.27
CA ARG A 496 20.38 -4.07 -21.90
C ARG A 496 21.40 -5.20 -21.76
N LEU A 497 21.42 -6.16 -22.69
CA LEU A 497 22.41 -7.24 -22.69
C LEU A 497 23.85 -6.75 -22.87
N MET A 498 24.05 -5.63 -23.58
CA MET A 498 25.36 -5.03 -23.80
C MET A 498 25.85 -4.22 -22.58
N SER A 499 24.94 -3.62 -21.81
CA SER A 499 25.30 -2.91 -20.57
C SER A 499 25.78 -3.86 -19.46
N ASP A 500 25.15 -5.03 -19.30
CA ASP A 500 25.53 -6.00 -18.25
C ASP A 500 26.92 -6.61 -18.49
N SER A 501 27.29 -6.78 -19.76
CA SER A 501 28.61 -7.33 -20.16
C SER A 501 29.80 -6.46 -19.71
N ARG A 502 29.56 -5.21 -19.30
CA ARG A 502 30.58 -4.29 -18.79
C ARG A 502 30.63 -4.21 -17.27
N ALA A 503 29.53 -4.52 -16.56
CA ALA A 503 29.52 -4.57 -15.10
C ALA A 503 30.43 -5.70 -14.56
N GLU A 504 30.49 -6.85 -15.26
CA GLU A 504 31.40 -7.94 -14.92
C GLU A 504 32.87 -7.68 -15.33
N GLY A 505 33.12 -6.71 -16.22
CA GLY A 505 34.46 -6.38 -16.74
C GLY A 505 35.14 -5.16 -16.10
N GLY A 506 34.43 -4.41 -15.25
CA GLY A 506 34.93 -3.16 -14.63
C GLY A 506 35.68 -3.36 -13.31
N GLY A 507 35.89 -4.60 -12.86
CA GLY A 507 36.57 -4.94 -11.61
C GLY A 507 38.06 -5.23 -11.73
N ALA A 508 38.72 -4.85 -12.83
CA ALA A 508 40.16 -5.02 -12.99
C ALA A 508 40.76 -3.95 -13.91
N SER A 509 41.01 -2.76 -13.34
CA SER A 509 42.15 -1.91 -13.68
C SER A 509 42.32 -0.83 -12.62
#